data_AF-A0A507EH11-F1
#
_entry.id   AF-A0A507EH11-F1
#
_cell.length_a   1.000
_cell.length_b   1.000
_cell.length_c   1.000
_cell.angle_alpha   90.00
_cell.angle_beta   90.00
_cell.angle_gamma   90.00
#
_symmetry.space_group_name_H-M   'P 1'
#
loop_
_entity.id
_entity.type
_entity.pdbx_description
1 polymer ?
#
loop_
_entity_poly.entity_id
_entity_poly.type
_entity_poly.pdbx_seq_one_letter_code
_entity_poly.pdbx_strand_id
1 'polypeptide(L)'
;MGMTGIITGLCRGATRRVMSAKQGNKNFYKGTGSGRMGRWTARGRFILEPWRFRSWEIPDLSTCELKPYVSKNADKYLRRAHTFRDYFRPKNIPEDMDPVLADRCRIRASQAHNRITGAKP
;
A
#
# COMPACT_ATOMS: atom_id res chain seq x y z
N MET A 1 34.72 9.17 5.32
CA MET A 1 34.82 10.18 4.24
C MET A 1 36.31 10.34 3.95
N GLY A 2 36.80 9.86 2.81
CA GLY A 2 38.21 10.07 2.42
C GLY A 2 38.48 11.54 2.08
N MET A 3 39.76 11.96 2.13
CA MET A 3 40.22 13.34 1.86
C MET A 3 39.65 13.95 0.57
N THR A 4 39.40 13.13 -0.45
CA THR A 4 38.87 13.55 -1.76
C THR A 4 37.46 14.17 -1.70
N GLY A 5 36.59 13.67 -0.82
CA GLY A 5 35.21 14.17 -0.67
C GLY A 5 35.12 15.54 0.01
N ILE A 6 36.08 15.87 0.87
CA ILE A 6 36.15 17.15 1.58
C ILE A 6 36.65 18.25 0.63
N ILE A 7 37.72 17.98 -0.13
CA ILE A 7 38.30 18.93 -1.09
C ILE A 7 37.30 19.26 -2.22
N THR A 8 36.64 18.24 -2.79
CA THR A 8 35.64 18.46 -3.84
C THR A 8 34.40 19.20 -3.36
N GLY A 9 33.96 18.98 -2.11
CA GLY A 9 32.87 19.73 -1.48
C GLY A 9 33.22 21.21 -1.24
N LEU A 10 34.47 21.49 -0.87
CA LEU A 10 34.97 22.85 -0.68
C LEU A 10 35.05 23.60 -2.03
N CYS A 11 35.63 23.00 -3.06
CA CYS A 11 35.80 23.63 -4.38
C CYS A 11 34.48 23.84 -5.13
N ARG A 12 33.46 22.99 -4.93
CA ARG A 12 32.15 23.12 -5.60
C ARG A 12 31.16 24.04 -4.86
N GLY A 13 31.44 24.39 -3.61
CA GLY A 13 30.51 25.13 -2.76
C GLY A 13 29.26 24.34 -2.35
N ALA A 14 28.44 24.94 -1.50
CA ALA A 14 27.21 24.31 -1.03
C ALA A 14 26.15 24.22 -2.14
N THR A 15 25.65 23.01 -2.43
CA THR A 15 24.59 22.81 -3.42
C THR A 15 23.20 23.02 -2.80
N ARG A 16 22.25 23.66 -3.52
CA ARG A 16 20.85 23.87 -3.06
C ARG A 16 19.96 22.61 -3.13
N ARG A 17 20.54 21.41 -3.06
CA ARG A 17 19.80 20.13 -3.09
C ARG A 17 19.22 19.82 -1.71
N VAL A 18 18.19 18.98 -1.65
CA VAL A 18 17.62 18.52 -0.37
C VAL A 18 18.70 17.82 0.45
N MET A 19 18.92 18.29 1.68
CA MET A 19 19.92 17.69 2.56
C MET A 19 19.49 16.29 3.03
N SER A 20 20.42 15.35 2.93
CA SER A 20 20.36 14.02 3.52
C SER A 20 21.06 13.97 4.87
N ALA A 21 20.83 12.91 5.65
CA ALA A 21 21.45 12.68 6.95
C ALA A 21 23.00 12.77 6.94
N LYS A 22 23.63 12.58 5.78
CA LYS A 22 25.09 12.55 5.62
C LYS A 22 25.73 13.91 5.34
N GLN A 23 24.91 14.94 5.09
CA GLN A 23 25.36 16.25 4.61
C GLN A 23 25.35 17.34 5.69
N GLY A 24 24.78 17.06 6.87
CA GLY A 24 24.75 18.00 7.99
C GLY A 24 25.87 17.74 9.01
N ASN A 25 25.95 18.62 10.01
CA ASN A 25 26.86 18.48 11.14
C ASN A 25 26.34 17.44 12.17
N LYS A 26 27.04 17.31 13.30
CA LYS A 26 26.66 16.39 14.40
C LYS A 26 25.27 16.65 15.00
N ASN A 27 24.62 17.78 14.72
CA ASN A 27 23.28 18.10 15.25
C ASN A 27 22.17 17.90 14.21
N PHE A 28 22.53 17.52 12.98
CA PHE A 28 21.59 17.31 11.89
C PHE A 28 21.14 15.84 11.82
N TYR A 29 20.29 15.44 12.78
CA TYR A 29 19.74 14.09 12.86
C TYR A 29 18.48 13.93 12.01
N LYS A 30 18.67 13.73 10.71
CA LYS A 30 17.58 13.43 9.77
C LYS A 30 17.51 11.92 9.48
N GLY A 31 16.31 11.36 9.46
CA GLY A 31 16.07 9.97 9.05
C GLY A 31 15.98 9.77 7.53
N THR A 32 15.81 8.52 7.09
CA THR A 32 15.63 8.13 5.67
C THR A 32 14.17 7.85 5.30
N GLY A 33 13.22 8.23 6.15
CA GLY A 33 11.79 7.96 5.95
C GLY A 33 11.32 6.62 6.50
N SER A 34 12.09 5.97 7.37
CA SER A 34 11.60 4.83 8.15
C SER A 34 10.48 5.27 9.09
N GLY A 35 9.41 4.48 9.15
CA GLY A 35 8.31 4.68 10.08
C GLY A 35 8.75 4.50 11.54
N ARG A 36 8.02 5.13 12.47
CA ARG A 36 8.35 5.05 13.90
C ARG A 36 7.84 3.73 14.51
N MET A 37 8.76 2.90 14.99
CA MET A 37 8.49 1.58 15.58
C MET A 37 8.28 1.60 17.11
N GLY A 38 8.35 2.78 17.73
CA GLY A 38 8.33 2.91 19.17
C GLY A 38 8.44 4.35 19.62
N ARG A 39 8.93 4.57 20.84
CA ARG A 39 9.10 5.92 21.38
C ARG A 39 10.37 6.06 22.21
N TRP A 40 10.89 7.27 22.24
CA TRP A 40 11.93 7.64 23.20
C TRP A 40 11.30 7.92 24.58
N THR A 41 12.06 7.61 25.63
CA THR A 41 11.76 7.98 27.01
C THR A 41 12.47 9.30 27.35
N ALA A 42 12.03 9.98 28.41
CA ALA A 42 12.70 11.20 28.89
C ALA A 42 14.18 10.99 29.25
N ARG A 43 14.58 9.75 29.59
CA ARG A 43 15.96 9.36 29.92
C ARG A 43 16.74 8.81 28.71
N GLY A 44 16.30 9.07 27.49
CA GLY A 44 17.04 8.69 26.27
C GLY A 44 17.06 7.20 25.95
N ARG A 45 16.20 6.38 26.59
CA ARG A 45 16.00 4.97 26.19
C ARG A 45 14.92 4.88 25.12
N PHE A 46 15.08 3.98 24.15
CA PHE A 46 14.06 3.70 23.14
C PHE A 46 13.23 2.48 23.56
N ILE A 47 11.91 2.62 23.59
CA ILE A 47 10.96 1.54 23.88
C ILE A 47 10.30 1.13 22.58
N LEU A 48 10.39 -0.16 22.26
CA LEU A 48 9.71 -0.77 21.13
C LEU A 48 8.23 -1.00 21.47
N GLU A 49 7.35 -0.67 20.54
CA GLU A 49 5.89 -0.80 20.69
C GLU A 49 5.38 -1.88 19.71
N PRO A 50 5.12 -3.12 20.18
CA PRO A 50 4.82 -4.25 19.28
C PRO A 50 3.64 -4.03 18.33
N TRP A 51 2.63 -3.27 18.74
CA TRP A 51 1.46 -2.94 17.91
C TRP A 51 1.77 -1.99 16.75
N ARG A 52 2.93 -1.33 16.74
CA ARG A 52 3.40 -0.52 15.60
C ARG A 52 4.17 -1.36 14.59
N PHE A 53 4.52 -2.60 14.93
CA PHE A 53 5.25 -3.46 14.03
C PHE A 53 4.32 -3.91 12.92
N ARG A 54 4.84 -3.91 11.69
CA ARG A 54 4.12 -4.50 10.57
C ARG A 54 4.17 -6.02 10.73
N SER A 55 3.03 -6.64 11.04
CA SER A 55 2.84 -8.08 10.92
C SER A 55 2.60 -8.44 9.46
N TRP A 56 3.25 -9.51 9.01
CA TRP A 56 3.01 -10.09 7.70
C TRP A 56 2.30 -11.42 7.92
N GLU A 57 1.02 -11.47 7.56
CA GLU A 57 0.23 -12.70 7.59
C GLU A 57 0.53 -13.47 6.31
N ILE A 58 1.38 -14.49 6.43
CA ILE A 58 1.80 -15.33 5.30
C ILE A 58 0.91 -16.57 5.30
N PRO A 59 0.04 -16.77 4.29
CA PRO A 59 -0.74 -17.98 4.19
C PRO A 59 0.15 -19.19 3.87
N ASP A 60 -0.32 -20.40 4.18
CA ASP A 60 0.32 -21.60 3.66
C ASP A 60 0.11 -21.70 2.14
N LEU A 61 1.20 -21.91 1.40
CA LEU A 61 1.22 -21.98 -0.05
C LEU A 61 1.54 -23.39 -0.55
N SER A 62 1.61 -24.38 0.33
CA SER A 62 1.94 -25.78 -0.01
C SER A 62 1.01 -26.38 -1.07
N THR A 63 -0.26 -25.97 -1.08
CA THR A 63 -1.29 -26.44 -2.03
C THR A 63 -1.63 -25.41 -3.12
N CYS A 64 -0.81 -24.38 -3.33
CA CYS A 64 -1.11 -23.33 -4.31
C CYS A 64 -0.85 -23.83 -5.75
N GLU A 65 -1.92 -23.98 -6.54
CA GLU A 65 -1.82 -24.39 -7.96
C GLU A 65 -1.33 -23.26 -8.88
N LEU A 66 -1.49 -22.01 -8.44
CA LEU A 66 -1.18 -20.83 -9.25
C LEU A 66 0.33 -20.60 -9.36
N LYS A 67 0.78 -20.31 -10.58
CA LYS A 67 2.19 -20.00 -10.87
C LYS A 67 2.41 -18.48 -11.05
N PRO A 68 3.64 -17.97 -10.83
CA PRO A 68 3.95 -16.56 -11.04
C PRO A 68 3.77 -16.07 -12.49
N TYR A 69 3.78 -16.99 -13.45
CA TYR A 69 3.66 -16.69 -14.88
C TYR A 69 2.47 -17.43 -15.51
N VAL A 70 1.87 -16.79 -16.51
CA VAL A 70 0.72 -17.31 -17.26
C VAL A 70 1.18 -17.87 -18.61
N SER A 71 0.51 -18.92 -19.09
CA SER A 71 0.76 -19.48 -20.43
C SER A 71 0.46 -18.47 -21.53
N LYS A 72 1.24 -18.51 -22.62
CA LYS A 72 0.99 -17.70 -23.83
C LYS A 72 -0.35 -18.01 -24.51
N ASN A 73 -0.90 -19.20 -24.23
CA ASN A 73 -2.16 -19.68 -24.80
C ASN A 73 -3.39 -19.30 -23.95
N ALA A 74 -3.20 -18.56 -22.85
CA ALA A 74 -4.32 -18.10 -22.03
C ALA A 74 -5.20 -17.13 -22.83
N ASP A 75 -6.51 -17.21 -22.59
CA ASP A 75 -7.48 -16.36 -23.28
C ASP A 75 -7.26 -14.88 -22.95
N LYS A 76 -7.34 -14.03 -23.98
CA LYS A 76 -7.00 -12.60 -23.90
C LYS A 76 -8.22 -11.70 -23.62
N TYR A 77 -9.44 -12.23 -23.69
CA TYR A 77 -10.66 -11.41 -23.81
C TYR A 77 -11.31 -10.98 -22.48
N LEU A 78 -10.75 -11.30 -21.32
CA LEU A 78 -11.35 -10.99 -20.01
C LEU A 78 -11.07 -9.57 -19.45
N ARG A 79 -10.75 -8.59 -20.30
CA ARG A 79 -10.55 -7.20 -19.84
C ARG A 79 -11.88 -6.47 -19.67
N ARG A 80 -12.60 -6.78 -18.60
CA ARG A 80 -13.73 -5.98 -18.12
C ARG A 80 -13.37 -5.36 -16.78
N ALA A 81 -13.55 -4.05 -16.63
CA ALA A 81 -13.46 -3.41 -15.34
C ALA A 81 -14.61 -3.89 -14.43
N HIS A 82 -14.28 -4.37 -13.23
CA HIS A 82 -15.28 -4.73 -12.24
C HIS A 82 -16.04 -3.47 -11.81
N THR A 83 -17.36 -3.51 -11.96
CA THR A 83 -18.25 -2.42 -11.53
C THR A 83 -18.83 -2.74 -10.15
N PHE A 84 -19.32 -1.71 -9.45
CA PHE A 84 -20.01 -1.89 -8.16
C PHE A 84 -21.12 -2.97 -8.21
N ARG A 85 -21.85 -3.06 -9.33
CA ARG A 85 -22.89 -4.08 -9.57
C ARG A 85 -22.35 -5.51 -9.55
N ASP A 86 -21.09 -5.71 -9.96
CA ASP A 86 -20.51 -7.04 -10.09
C ASP A 86 -20.24 -7.69 -8.73
N TYR A 87 -20.04 -6.92 -7.66
CA TYR A 87 -19.87 -7.43 -6.30
C TYR A 87 -21.15 -8.03 -5.71
N PHE A 88 -22.33 -7.50 -6.08
CA PHE A 88 -23.63 -7.95 -5.54
C PHE A 88 -24.34 -8.98 -6.43
N ARG A 89 -23.61 -9.62 -7.36
CA ARG A 89 -24.12 -10.75 -8.13
C ARG A 89 -24.32 -11.96 -7.20
N PRO A 90 -25.36 -12.78 -7.41
CA PRO A 90 -25.61 -13.99 -6.61
C PRO A 90 -24.38 -14.87 -6.38
N LYS A 91 -23.54 -15.02 -7.42
CA LYS A 91 -22.34 -15.86 -7.41
C LYS A 91 -21.19 -15.34 -6.54
N ASN A 92 -21.19 -14.05 -6.19
CA ASN A 92 -20.08 -13.39 -5.50
C ASN A 92 -20.40 -13.06 -4.04
N ILE A 93 -21.59 -13.41 -3.58
CA ILE A 93 -22.02 -13.18 -2.20
C ILE A 93 -21.48 -14.32 -1.34
N PRO A 94 -20.77 -14.04 -0.23
CA PRO A 94 -20.36 -15.06 0.71
C PRO A 94 -21.56 -15.83 1.25
N GLU A 95 -21.43 -17.15 1.41
CA GLU A 95 -22.49 -18.00 1.96
C GLU A 95 -22.88 -17.59 3.39
N ASP A 96 -21.94 -16.99 4.12
CA ASP A 96 -22.13 -16.51 5.50
C ASP A 96 -22.96 -15.21 5.60
N MET A 97 -23.34 -14.60 4.47
CA MET A 97 -24.09 -13.35 4.45
C MET A 97 -25.60 -13.60 4.54
N ASP A 98 -26.29 -12.86 5.41
CA ASP A 98 -27.77 -12.92 5.50
C ASP A 98 -28.40 -12.68 4.11
N PRO A 99 -29.22 -13.62 3.60
CA PRO A 99 -29.82 -13.52 2.26
C PRO A 99 -30.66 -12.24 2.09
N VAL A 100 -31.32 -11.77 3.14
CA VAL A 100 -32.16 -10.57 3.11
C VAL A 100 -31.31 -9.30 2.99
N LEU A 101 -30.15 -9.28 3.65
CA LEU A 101 -29.20 -8.19 3.53
C LEU A 101 -28.57 -8.16 2.13
N ALA A 102 -28.20 -9.33 1.62
CA ALA A 102 -27.60 -9.47 0.30
C ALA A 102 -28.53 -8.98 -0.83
N ASP A 103 -29.82 -9.31 -0.75
CA ASP A 103 -30.83 -8.83 -1.71
C ASP A 103 -31.05 -7.32 -1.62
N ARG A 104 -31.09 -6.75 -0.41
CA ARG A 104 -31.17 -5.29 -0.22
C ARG A 104 -29.97 -4.57 -0.82
N CYS A 105 -28.76 -5.08 -0.58
CA CYS A 105 -27.53 -4.55 -1.16
C CYS A 105 -27.57 -4.60 -2.70
N ARG A 106 -28.07 -5.69 -3.28
CA ARG A 106 -28.25 -5.83 -4.74
C ARG A 106 -29.21 -4.79 -5.31
N ILE A 107 -30.39 -4.63 -4.71
CA ILE A 107 -31.40 -3.65 -5.15
C ILE A 107 -30.81 -2.23 -5.10
N ARG A 108 -30.17 -1.87 -4.00
CA ARG A 108 -29.56 -0.54 -3.82
C ARG A 108 -28.42 -0.29 -4.81
N ALA A 109 -27.59 -1.30 -5.07
CA ALA A 109 -26.53 -1.21 -6.08
C ALA A 109 -27.08 -1.00 -7.48
N SER A 110 -28.17 -1.68 -7.83
CA SER A 110 -28.85 -1.48 -9.12
C SER A 110 -29.44 -0.08 -9.24
N GLN A 111 -30.10 0.42 -8.20
CA GLN A 111 -30.64 1.79 -8.18
C GLN A 111 -29.54 2.85 -8.32
N ALA A 112 -28.43 2.70 -7.58
CA ALA A 112 -27.29 3.61 -7.66
C ALA A 112 -26.65 3.60 -9.06
N HIS A 113 -26.48 2.42 -9.67
CA HIS A 113 -26.00 2.30 -11.04
C HIS A 113 -26.91 3.01 -12.02
N ASN A 114 -28.23 2.74 -11.96
CA ASN A 114 -29.21 3.37 -12.83
C ASN A 114 -29.25 4.90 -12.70
N ARG A 115 -29.04 5.43 -11.48
CA ARG A 115 -28.88 6.87 -11.26
C ARG A 115 -27.63 7.43 -11.93
N ILE A 116 -26.48 6.78 -11.80
CA ILE A 116 -25.23 7.22 -12.42
C ILE A 116 -25.32 7.17 -13.95
N THR A 117 -25.88 6.10 -14.51
CA THR A 117 -26.02 5.94 -15.95
C THR A 117 -27.09 6.86 -16.53
N GLY A 118 -28.21 7.06 -15.81
CA GLY A 118 -29.31 7.94 -16.22
C GLY A 118 -29.05 9.43 -15.98
N ALA A 119 -28.06 9.77 -15.14
CA ALA A 119 -27.61 11.16 -14.92
C ALA A 119 -26.49 11.59 -15.87
N LYS A 120 -26.10 10.77 -16.86
CA LYS A 120 -25.24 11.25 -17.94
C LYS A 120 -26.06 12.22 -18.81
N PRO A 121 -25.52 13.42 -19.12
CA PRO A 121 -26.17 14.37 -20.01
C PRO A 121 -26.34 13.82 -21.43
#